data_AF-A0A0Q5JG43-F1
#
_entry.id   AF-A0A0Q5JG43-F1
#
_cell.length_a   1.000
_cell.length_b   1.000
_cell.length_c   1.000
_cell.angle_alpha   90.00
_cell.angle_beta   90.00
_cell.angle_gamma   90.00
#
_symmetry.space_group_name_H-M   'P 1'
#
loop_
_entity.id
_entity.type
_entity.pdbx_description
1 polymer ?
#
loop_
_entity_poly.entity_id
_entity_poly.type
_entity_poly.pdbx_seq_one_letter_code
_entity_poly.pdbx_strand_id
1 'polypeptide(L)'
;MSLPPLAWRAGLAALALGAAFAGALLVLAAQPAGWSLIALGLPLAGAGALAGDALGPDFGATLRARARTLTAQTRPWMWLLALSVALKIPVPLWPEGFPVLGLASTAALFAAALSYAAERVGWRRSAGLAALAFGAGWGAELLGSHTGFPFGVYTYADAPGPLLLDVPLIVPLGWFALTLAATRLAGGRAWLAGGLLALWDVGLEPLMTAQGFWTWNDPHPLWAGAPLQNFLGWWAVGGAIAWALTRLGPELFVRRAQDRGADLAAAYPIETFFLPGGLILVGRPVEAAVTLLAMGLGLGLARVVRRE
;
A
#
# COMPACT_ATOMS: atom_id res chain seq x y z
N MET A 1 10.21 32.45 22.21
CA MET A 1 9.54 32.27 20.90
C MET A 1 8.62 31.07 21.01
N SER A 2 7.31 31.22 20.77
CA SER A 2 6.37 30.10 20.75
C SER A 2 6.57 29.28 19.46
N LEU A 3 6.52 27.95 19.56
CA LEU A 3 6.56 27.08 18.40
C LEU A 3 5.34 27.32 17.50
N PRO A 4 5.47 27.21 16.16
CA PRO A 4 4.34 27.37 15.27
C PRO A 4 3.29 26.26 15.51
N PRO A 5 1.98 26.52 15.27
CA PRO A 5 0.92 25.55 15.53
C PRO A 5 1.14 24.17 14.90
N LEU A 6 1.67 24.13 13.67
CA LEU A 6 1.99 22.87 13.00
C LEU A 6 3.06 22.07 13.75
N ALA A 7 4.08 22.73 14.31
CA ALA A 7 5.14 22.06 15.05
C ALA A 7 4.61 21.45 16.36
N TRP A 8 3.68 22.12 17.04
CA TRP A 8 3.00 21.57 18.21
C TRP A 8 2.21 20.31 17.89
N ARG A 9 1.35 20.36 16.87
CA ARG A 9 0.56 19.20 16.45
C ARG A 9 1.43 18.03 16.02
N ALA A 10 2.43 18.29 15.18
CA ALA A 10 3.34 17.27 14.68
C ALA A 10 4.20 16.69 15.81
N GLY A 11 4.73 17.52 16.70
CA GLY A 11 5.57 17.10 17.82
C GLY A 11 4.81 16.21 18.81
N LEU A 12 3.60 16.63 19.23
CA LEU A 12 2.79 15.82 20.14
C LEU A 12 2.30 14.52 19.50
N ALA A 13 1.93 14.56 18.22
CA ALA A 13 1.57 13.36 17.47
C ALA A 13 2.75 12.37 17.39
N ALA A 14 3.94 12.87 17.06
CA ALA A 14 5.16 12.07 16.96
C ALA A 14 5.57 11.47 18.31
N LEU A 15 5.48 12.24 19.40
CA LEU A 15 5.77 11.75 20.76
C LEU A 15 4.81 10.63 21.16
N ALA A 16 3.51 10.81 20.93
CA ALA A 16 2.50 9.80 21.25
C ALA A 16 2.65 8.53 20.37
N LEU A 17 2.99 8.70 19.09
CA LEU A 17 3.30 7.58 18.20
C LEU A 17 4.59 6.85 18.64
N GLY A 18 5.60 7.60 19.09
CA GLY A 18 6.81 7.04 19.68
C GLY A 18 6.53 6.23 20.95
N ALA A 19 5.60 6.67 21.79
CA ALA A 19 5.14 5.90 22.95
C ALA A 19 4.44 4.60 22.53
N ALA A 20 3.57 4.64 21.51
CA ALA A 20 2.95 3.43 20.97
C ALA A 20 3.98 2.47 20.37
N PHE A 21 5.00 2.98 19.66
CA PHE A 21 6.08 2.17 19.12
C PHE A 21 6.93 1.54 20.22
N ALA A 22 7.31 2.30 21.24
CA ALA A 22 7.97 1.75 22.43
C ALA A 22 7.10 0.68 23.13
N GLY A 23 5.78 0.90 23.17
CA GLY A 23 4.81 -0.09 23.62
C GLY A 23 4.87 -1.39 22.81
N ALA A 24 4.95 -1.31 21.49
CA ALA A 24 5.11 -2.48 20.62
C ALA A 24 6.43 -3.23 20.92
N LEU A 25 7.54 -2.52 21.10
CA LEU A 25 8.82 -3.14 21.49
C LEU A 25 8.73 -3.84 22.86
N LEU A 26 8.01 -3.26 23.81
CA LEU A 26 7.76 -3.89 25.11
C LEU A 26 6.91 -5.15 24.99
N VAL A 27 5.85 -5.14 24.16
CA VAL A 27 5.04 -6.34 23.90
C VAL A 27 5.90 -7.45 23.31
N LEU A 28 6.77 -7.13 22.34
CA LEU A 28 7.73 -8.08 21.75
C LEU A 28 8.73 -8.63 22.79
N ALA A 29 9.07 -7.84 23.81
CA ALA A 29 9.87 -8.26 24.96
C ALA A 29 9.05 -8.95 26.06
N ALA A 30 7.83 -9.42 25.75
CA ALA A 30 6.89 -10.07 26.67
C ALA A 30 6.49 -9.21 27.90
N GLN A 31 6.53 -7.88 27.77
CA GLN A 31 6.13 -6.95 28.82
C GLN A 31 4.68 -6.46 28.61
N PRO A 32 3.72 -6.84 29.49
CA PRO A 32 2.30 -6.54 29.28
C PRO A 32 1.99 -5.03 29.35
N ALA A 33 2.82 -4.24 30.03
CA ALA A 33 2.70 -2.78 30.08
C ALA A 33 2.77 -2.12 28.69
N GLY A 34 3.37 -2.79 27.70
CA GLY A 34 3.42 -2.30 26.32
C GLY A 34 2.04 -2.09 25.70
N TRP A 35 1.05 -2.92 26.04
CA TRP A 35 -0.33 -2.76 25.57
C TRP A 35 -0.97 -1.44 26.00
N SER A 36 -0.70 -1.00 27.23
CA SER A 36 -1.18 0.29 27.74
C SER A 36 -0.57 1.47 26.97
N LEU A 37 0.72 1.39 26.63
CA LEU A 37 1.39 2.42 25.83
C LEU A 37 0.82 2.48 24.40
N ILE A 38 0.49 1.35 23.80
CA ILE A 38 -0.18 1.32 22.49
C ILE A 38 -1.60 1.91 22.59
N ALA A 39 -2.38 1.45 23.57
CA ALA A 39 -3.77 1.84 23.77
C ALA A 39 -3.93 3.34 24.05
N LEU A 40 -2.94 3.96 24.72
CA LEU A 40 -2.91 5.40 24.96
C LEU A 40 -2.26 6.17 23.81
N GLY A 41 -1.11 5.69 23.31
CA GLY A 41 -0.30 6.39 22.33
C GLY A 41 -0.99 6.60 21.00
N LEU A 42 -1.72 5.59 20.47
CA LEU A 42 -2.40 5.72 19.18
C LEU A 42 -3.53 6.78 19.19
N PRO A 43 -4.49 6.77 20.15
CA PRO A 43 -5.49 7.83 20.25
C PRO A 43 -4.87 9.20 20.53
N LEU A 44 -3.86 9.27 21.39
CA LEU A 44 -3.16 10.53 21.70
C LEU A 44 -2.43 11.09 20.48
N ALA A 45 -1.90 10.24 19.60
CA ALA A 45 -1.29 10.70 18.36
C ALA A 45 -2.31 11.38 17.45
N GLY A 46 -3.50 10.79 17.30
CA GLY A 46 -4.61 11.42 16.56
C GLY A 46 -5.08 12.72 17.20
N ALA A 47 -5.22 12.74 18.52
CA ALA A 47 -5.66 13.92 19.25
C ALA A 47 -4.62 15.07 19.18
N GLY A 48 -3.33 14.74 19.32
CA GLY A 48 -2.21 15.67 19.15
C GLY A 48 -2.11 16.21 17.72
N ALA A 49 -2.29 15.37 16.71
CA ALA A 49 -2.28 15.80 15.31
C ALA A 49 -3.40 16.80 15.00
N LEU A 50 -4.58 16.62 15.63
CA LEU A 50 -5.73 17.49 15.42
C LEU A 50 -5.69 18.76 16.27
N ALA A 51 -5.33 18.68 17.55
CA ALA A 51 -5.54 19.77 18.51
C ALA A 51 -4.32 20.07 19.41
N GLY A 52 -3.15 19.54 19.08
CA GLY A 52 -1.93 19.74 19.88
C GLY A 52 -1.46 21.20 20.01
N ASP A 53 -1.92 22.08 19.14
CA ASP A 53 -1.70 23.54 19.19
C ASP A 53 -2.69 24.30 20.07
N ALA A 54 -3.73 23.65 20.57
CA ALA A 54 -4.80 24.24 21.37
C ALA A 54 -4.95 23.53 22.72
N LEU A 55 -3.84 23.25 23.41
CA LEU A 55 -3.85 22.62 24.73
C LEU A 55 -4.56 23.50 25.77
N GLY A 56 -5.03 22.88 26.86
CA GLY A 56 -5.74 23.58 27.92
C GLY A 56 -7.27 23.58 27.70
N PRO A 57 -7.99 24.64 28.13
CA PRO A 57 -9.45 24.66 28.11
C PRO A 57 -10.07 24.46 26.71
N ASP A 58 -9.41 24.93 25.66
CA ASP A 58 -9.91 24.88 24.28
C ASP A 58 -9.65 23.56 23.56
N PHE A 59 -8.89 22.64 24.16
CA PHE A 59 -8.47 21.39 23.53
C PHE A 59 -9.66 20.56 23.06
N GLY A 60 -10.62 20.33 23.95
CA GLY A 60 -11.79 19.50 23.64
C GLY A 60 -12.67 20.10 22.55
N ALA A 61 -12.84 21.43 22.55
CA ALA A 61 -13.62 22.13 21.52
C ALA A 61 -12.92 22.06 20.16
N THR A 62 -11.61 22.35 20.14
CA THR A 62 -10.78 22.32 18.92
C THR A 62 -10.69 20.92 18.33
N LEU A 63 -10.46 19.90 19.16
CA LEU A 63 -10.41 18.51 18.75
C LEU A 63 -11.71 18.09 18.07
N ARG A 64 -12.87 18.37 18.69
CA ARG A 64 -14.18 18.03 18.11
C ARG A 64 -14.44 18.78 16.80
N ALA A 65 -14.14 20.07 16.75
CA ALA A 65 -14.35 20.88 15.54
C ALA A 65 -13.49 20.39 14.36
N ARG A 66 -12.20 20.13 14.60
CA ARG A 66 -11.27 19.65 13.58
C ARG A 66 -11.53 18.19 13.20
N ALA A 67 -11.90 17.33 14.15
CA ALA A 67 -12.32 15.96 13.86
C ALA A 67 -13.58 15.94 12.97
N ARG A 68 -14.61 16.74 13.28
CA ARG A 68 -15.80 16.87 12.43
C ARG A 68 -15.45 17.38 11.03
N THR A 69 -14.56 18.37 10.95
CA THR A 69 -14.09 18.92 9.67
C THR A 69 -13.34 17.87 8.86
N LEU A 70 -12.45 17.10 9.49
CA LEU A 70 -11.73 16.00 8.86
C LEU A 70 -12.74 14.96 8.35
N THR A 71 -13.61 14.44 9.20
CA THR A 71 -14.61 13.43 8.82
C THR A 71 -15.52 13.90 7.69
N ALA A 72 -15.97 15.16 7.70
CA ALA A 72 -16.79 15.73 6.64
C ALA A 72 -16.04 15.88 5.30
N GLN A 73 -14.71 15.96 5.34
CA GLN A 73 -13.86 16.08 4.15
C GLN A 73 -13.30 14.72 3.68
N THR A 74 -13.26 13.71 4.56
CA THR A 74 -12.76 12.38 4.25
C THR A 74 -13.78 11.61 3.43
N ARG A 75 -13.40 11.28 2.20
CA ARG A 75 -14.24 10.48 1.30
C ARG A 75 -14.18 8.99 1.64
N PRO A 76 -15.17 8.17 1.22
CA PRO A 76 -15.19 6.74 1.54
C PRO A 76 -13.90 5.99 1.17
N TRP A 77 -13.33 6.25 -0.01
CA TRP A 77 -12.06 5.62 -0.42
C TRP A 77 -10.87 6.01 0.48
N MET A 78 -10.87 7.19 1.08
CA MET A 78 -9.80 7.64 1.98
C MET A 78 -9.84 6.85 3.29
N TRP A 79 -11.04 6.59 3.81
CA TRP A 79 -11.24 5.71 4.97
C TRP A 79 -10.77 4.29 4.69
N LEU A 80 -11.09 3.76 3.50
CA LEU A 80 -10.67 2.42 3.08
C LEU A 80 -9.15 2.33 2.86
N LEU A 81 -8.52 3.37 2.30
CA LEU A 81 -7.07 3.46 2.21
C LEU A 81 -6.43 3.51 3.61
N ALA A 82 -6.97 4.33 4.52
CA ALA A 82 -6.51 4.38 5.91
C ALA A 82 -6.68 3.02 6.62
N LEU A 83 -7.78 2.31 6.37
CA LEU A 83 -8.00 0.95 6.89
C LEU A 83 -6.95 -0.03 6.34
N SER A 84 -6.64 0.03 5.04
CA SER A 84 -5.59 -0.82 4.45
C SER A 84 -4.24 -0.63 5.14
N VAL A 85 -3.93 0.60 5.57
CA VAL A 85 -2.72 0.93 6.33
C VAL A 85 -2.83 0.42 7.77
N ALA A 86 -3.96 0.68 8.43
CA ALA A 86 -4.18 0.29 9.82
C ALA A 86 -4.05 -1.23 10.00
N LEU A 87 -4.50 -2.02 9.04
CA LEU A 87 -4.40 -3.49 9.06
C LEU A 87 -2.97 -4.03 8.98
N LYS A 88 -2.00 -3.22 8.52
CA LYS A 88 -0.57 -3.58 8.51
C LYS A 88 0.10 -3.36 9.87
N ILE A 89 -0.45 -2.50 10.73
CA ILE A 89 0.17 -2.09 12.00
C ILE A 89 0.28 -3.25 13.01
N PRO A 90 -0.72 -4.15 13.17
CA PRO A 90 -0.65 -5.25 14.14
C PRO A 90 0.27 -6.40 13.72
N VAL A 91 0.63 -6.52 12.44
CA VAL A 91 1.42 -7.65 11.88
C VAL A 91 2.67 -7.99 12.70
N PRO A 92 3.50 -7.03 13.16
CA PRO A 92 4.70 -7.35 13.94
C PRO A 92 4.38 -7.97 15.30
N LEU A 93 3.21 -7.67 15.86
CA LEU A 93 2.75 -8.18 17.16
C LEU A 93 1.91 -9.46 17.02
N TRP A 94 1.47 -9.80 15.80
CA TRP A 94 0.73 -11.02 15.50
C TRP A 94 1.14 -11.60 14.14
N PRO A 95 2.36 -12.18 14.03
CA PRO A 95 2.88 -12.71 12.77
C PRO A 95 2.01 -13.81 12.17
N GLU A 96 1.39 -14.65 12.99
CA GLU A 96 0.49 -15.72 12.54
C GLU A 96 -0.78 -15.16 11.88
N GLY A 97 -1.15 -13.92 12.21
CA GLY A 97 -2.26 -13.20 11.59
C GLY A 97 -1.91 -12.57 10.24
N PHE A 98 -0.65 -12.63 9.79
CA PHE A 98 -0.19 -11.98 8.56
C PHE A 98 -1.03 -12.35 7.32
N PRO A 99 -1.38 -13.63 7.06
CA PRO A 99 -2.26 -13.99 5.95
C PRO A 99 -3.60 -13.24 5.94
N VAL A 100 -4.30 -13.24 7.07
CA VAL A 100 -5.64 -12.65 7.20
C VAL A 100 -5.57 -11.13 7.13
N LEU A 101 -4.59 -10.54 7.81
CA LEU A 101 -4.37 -9.09 7.80
C LEU A 101 -3.91 -8.59 6.42
N GLY A 102 -3.06 -9.35 5.72
CA GLY A 102 -2.61 -9.05 4.37
C GLY A 102 -3.75 -9.08 3.36
N LEU A 103 -4.59 -10.13 3.42
CA LEU A 103 -5.79 -10.22 2.58
C LEU A 103 -6.77 -9.07 2.89
N ALA A 104 -7.06 -8.81 4.16
CA ALA A 104 -7.96 -7.74 4.57
C ALA A 104 -7.42 -6.36 4.17
N SER A 105 -6.11 -6.13 4.31
CA SER A 105 -5.44 -4.89 3.88
C SER A 105 -5.57 -4.68 2.38
N THR A 106 -5.32 -5.72 1.59
CA THR A 106 -5.42 -5.67 0.14
C THR A 106 -6.86 -5.53 -0.34
N ALA A 107 -7.82 -6.19 0.31
CA ALA A 107 -9.24 -6.02 0.05
C ALA A 107 -9.72 -4.59 0.37
N ALA A 108 -9.25 -4.00 1.47
CA ALA A 108 -9.53 -2.61 1.80
C ALA A 108 -8.91 -1.65 0.76
N LEU A 109 -7.69 -1.92 0.28
CA LEU A 109 -7.06 -1.14 -0.78
C LEU A 109 -7.81 -1.27 -2.12
N PHE A 110 -8.26 -2.48 -2.47
CA PHE A 110 -9.12 -2.73 -3.63
C PHE A 110 -10.44 -1.96 -3.54
N ALA A 111 -11.11 -2.02 -2.39
CA ALA A 111 -12.34 -1.26 -2.15
C ALA A 111 -12.09 0.26 -2.21
N ALA A 112 -10.94 0.74 -1.72
CA ALA A 112 -10.53 2.13 -1.85
C ALA A 112 -10.37 2.51 -3.33
N ALA A 113 -9.66 1.69 -4.12
CA ALA A 113 -9.48 1.91 -5.55
C ALA A 113 -10.81 1.91 -6.32
N LEU A 114 -11.70 0.96 -6.00
CA LEU A 114 -13.02 0.84 -6.61
C LEU A 114 -13.91 2.06 -6.29
N SER A 115 -13.92 2.50 -5.03
CA SER A 115 -14.66 3.70 -4.60
C SER A 115 -14.06 4.97 -5.21
N TYR A 116 -12.74 5.09 -5.26
CA TYR A 116 -12.03 6.21 -5.89
C TYR A 116 -12.37 6.33 -7.39
N ALA A 117 -12.40 5.20 -8.10
CA ALA A 117 -12.79 5.15 -9.49
C ALA A 117 -14.29 5.39 -9.67
N ALA A 118 -15.15 4.89 -8.78
CA ALA A 118 -16.60 5.10 -8.85
C ALA A 118 -16.98 6.57 -8.68
N GLU A 119 -16.31 7.32 -7.81
CA GLU A 119 -16.48 8.78 -7.70
C GLU A 119 -16.15 9.51 -9.01
N ARG A 120 -15.35 8.89 -9.89
CA ARG A 120 -14.85 9.49 -11.12
C ARG A 120 -15.63 9.10 -12.36
N VAL A 121 -15.91 7.81 -12.53
CA VAL A 121 -16.54 7.26 -13.74
C VAL A 121 -17.88 6.58 -13.47
N GLY A 122 -18.36 6.60 -12.21
CA GLY A 122 -19.57 5.90 -11.77
C GLY A 122 -19.32 4.42 -11.46
N TRP A 123 -20.17 3.83 -10.63
CA TRP A 123 -20.01 2.45 -10.12
C TRP A 123 -19.94 1.39 -11.22
N ARG A 124 -20.78 1.49 -12.26
CA ARG A 124 -20.81 0.50 -13.35
C ARG A 124 -19.49 0.45 -14.13
N ARG A 125 -18.94 1.62 -14.50
CA ARG A 125 -17.66 1.69 -15.22
C ARG A 125 -16.51 1.32 -14.29
N SER A 126 -16.54 1.76 -13.03
CA SER A 126 -15.55 1.37 -12.03
C SER A 126 -15.45 -0.14 -11.86
N ALA A 127 -16.60 -0.83 -11.72
CA ALA A 127 -16.67 -2.29 -11.63
C ALA A 127 -16.14 -2.97 -12.91
N GLY A 128 -16.44 -2.43 -14.09
CA GLY A 128 -15.91 -2.96 -15.36
C GLY A 128 -14.38 -2.82 -15.47
N LEU A 129 -13.82 -1.69 -15.05
CA LEU A 129 -12.37 -1.47 -15.01
C LEU A 129 -11.68 -2.36 -13.97
N ALA A 130 -12.31 -2.54 -12.80
CA ALA A 130 -11.83 -3.45 -11.76
C ALA A 130 -11.84 -4.90 -12.24
N ALA A 131 -12.94 -5.35 -12.87
CA ALA A 131 -13.04 -6.69 -13.44
C ALA A 131 -12.01 -6.93 -14.55
N LEU A 132 -11.74 -5.93 -15.40
CA LEU A 132 -10.69 -6.01 -16.43
C LEU A 132 -9.31 -6.20 -15.80
N ALA A 133 -8.92 -5.36 -14.84
CA ALA A 133 -7.61 -5.44 -14.21
C ALA A 133 -7.45 -6.71 -13.37
N PHE A 134 -8.49 -7.06 -12.60
CA PHE A 134 -8.55 -8.30 -11.82
C PHE A 134 -8.40 -9.52 -12.73
N GLY A 135 -9.20 -9.59 -13.81
CA GLY A 135 -9.19 -10.74 -14.71
C GLY A 135 -7.91 -10.85 -15.53
N ALA A 136 -7.36 -9.73 -16.00
CA ALA A 136 -6.09 -9.71 -16.73
C ALA A 136 -4.92 -10.12 -15.83
N GLY A 137 -4.84 -9.58 -14.61
CA GLY A 137 -3.83 -9.96 -13.63
C GLY A 137 -3.96 -11.44 -13.24
N TRP A 138 -5.16 -11.87 -12.84
CA TRP A 138 -5.44 -13.27 -12.52
C TRP A 138 -5.08 -14.23 -13.65
N GLY A 139 -5.45 -13.90 -14.90
CA GLY A 139 -5.13 -14.72 -16.06
C GLY A 139 -3.62 -14.80 -16.32
N ALA A 140 -2.87 -13.71 -16.10
CA ALA A 140 -1.42 -13.71 -16.20
C ALA A 140 -0.76 -14.57 -15.12
N GLU A 141 -1.26 -14.52 -13.88
CA GLU A 141 -0.78 -15.36 -12.77
C GLU A 141 -1.07 -16.84 -13.00
N LEU A 142 -2.29 -17.16 -13.46
CA LEU A 142 -2.68 -18.53 -13.77
C LEU A 142 -1.85 -19.11 -14.92
N LEU A 143 -1.59 -18.31 -15.95
CA LEU A 143 -0.69 -18.70 -17.03
C LEU A 143 0.75 -18.84 -16.53
N GLY A 144 1.20 -17.91 -15.71
CA GLY A 144 2.54 -17.86 -15.12
C GLY A 144 2.85 -19.08 -14.27
N SER A 145 1.97 -19.42 -13.33
CA SER A 145 2.15 -20.55 -12.42
C SER A 145 2.16 -21.90 -13.15
N HIS A 146 1.50 -22.02 -14.31
CA HIS A 146 1.42 -23.28 -15.07
C HIS A 146 2.48 -23.41 -16.17
N THR A 147 2.90 -22.30 -16.77
CA THR A 147 3.77 -22.32 -17.97
C THR A 147 5.12 -21.66 -17.77
N GLY A 148 5.28 -20.90 -16.69
CA GLY A 148 6.43 -20.04 -16.45
C GLY A 148 6.39 -18.71 -17.22
N PHE A 149 5.39 -18.44 -18.07
CA PHE A 149 5.23 -17.15 -18.75
C PHE A 149 4.02 -16.40 -18.18
N PRO A 150 4.14 -15.11 -17.80
CA PRO A 150 5.24 -14.19 -18.13
C PRO A 150 6.34 -14.05 -17.06
N PHE A 151 6.24 -14.70 -15.91
CA PHE A 151 7.06 -14.35 -14.73
C PHE A 151 8.33 -15.19 -14.51
N GLY A 152 8.45 -16.37 -15.11
CA GLY A 152 9.46 -17.38 -14.79
C GLY A 152 8.82 -18.59 -14.13
N VAL A 153 9.60 -19.65 -13.86
CA VAL A 153 9.05 -20.88 -13.27
C VAL A 153 8.93 -20.75 -11.76
N TYR A 154 7.71 -20.78 -11.23
CA TYR A 154 7.42 -20.73 -9.79
C TYR A 154 6.21 -21.60 -9.43
N THR A 155 5.98 -21.78 -8.15
CA THR A 155 4.79 -22.46 -7.63
C THR A 155 4.28 -21.69 -6.41
N TYR A 156 2.97 -21.42 -6.38
CA TYR A 156 2.31 -21.01 -5.14
C TYR A 156 2.36 -22.18 -4.17
N ALA A 157 3.22 -22.08 -3.17
CA ALA A 157 3.52 -23.15 -2.22
C ALA A 157 2.53 -23.05 -1.04
N ASP A 158 2.98 -22.53 0.10
CA ASP A 158 2.15 -22.35 1.28
C ASP A 158 1.35 -21.03 1.23
N ALA A 159 0.93 -20.63 0.03
CA ALA A 159 0.19 -19.40 -0.17
C ALA A 159 -1.17 -19.47 0.55
N PRO A 160 -1.50 -18.47 1.38
CA PRO A 160 -2.73 -18.52 2.14
C PRO A 160 -3.95 -18.36 1.24
N GLY A 161 -4.98 -19.17 1.52
CA GLY A 161 -6.27 -19.04 0.87
C GLY A 161 -7.00 -17.73 1.21
N PRO A 162 -8.09 -17.42 0.48
CA PRO A 162 -8.74 -18.26 -0.52
C PRO A 162 -8.00 -18.22 -1.88
N LEU A 163 -8.07 -19.34 -2.61
CA LEU A 163 -7.47 -19.50 -3.94
C LEU A 163 -8.56 -19.42 -5.03
N LEU A 164 -8.19 -18.92 -6.21
CA LEU A 164 -9.01 -18.88 -7.42
C LEU A 164 -8.25 -19.63 -8.52
N LEU A 165 -8.61 -20.89 -8.77
CA LEU A 165 -7.86 -21.82 -9.64
C LEU A 165 -6.35 -21.73 -9.34
N ASP A 166 -5.96 -22.05 -8.10
CA ASP A 166 -4.57 -22.07 -7.61
C ASP A 166 -3.89 -20.73 -7.37
N VAL A 167 -4.44 -19.62 -7.87
CA VAL A 167 -3.91 -18.26 -7.63
C VAL A 167 -4.52 -17.68 -6.34
N PRO A 168 -3.72 -17.22 -5.36
CA PRO A 168 -4.24 -16.58 -4.15
C PRO A 168 -5.04 -15.31 -4.46
N LEU A 169 -6.26 -15.19 -3.91
CA LEU A 169 -7.19 -14.09 -4.21
C LEU A 169 -6.60 -12.70 -3.93
N ILE A 170 -5.66 -12.60 -2.98
CA ILE A 170 -4.95 -11.36 -2.67
C ILE A 170 -4.25 -10.77 -3.91
N VAL A 171 -3.73 -11.61 -4.80
CA VAL A 171 -2.94 -11.21 -5.97
C VAL A 171 -3.80 -10.44 -7.00
N PRO A 172 -4.92 -10.97 -7.52
CA PRO A 172 -5.75 -10.23 -8.47
C PRO A 172 -6.47 -9.01 -7.87
N LEU A 173 -6.71 -8.98 -6.55
CA LEU A 173 -7.14 -7.74 -5.87
C LEU A 173 -6.05 -6.65 -5.94
N GLY A 174 -4.79 -7.03 -5.73
CA GLY A 174 -3.63 -6.15 -5.87
C GLY A 174 -3.47 -5.61 -7.29
N TRP A 175 -3.65 -6.45 -8.31
CA TRP A 175 -3.52 -6.08 -9.72
C TRP A 175 -4.40 -4.90 -10.13
N PHE A 176 -5.63 -4.79 -9.61
CA PHE A 176 -6.43 -3.59 -9.85
C PHE A 176 -5.94 -2.39 -9.03
N ALA A 177 -5.81 -2.57 -7.71
CA ALA A 177 -5.64 -1.46 -6.79
C ALA A 177 -4.27 -0.77 -6.94
N LEU A 178 -3.20 -1.56 -7.03
CA LEU A 178 -1.83 -1.08 -7.18
C LEU A 178 -1.61 -0.50 -8.57
N THR A 179 -2.13 -1.14 -9.63
CA THR A 179 -2.01 -0.60 -10.99
C THR A 179 -2.72 0.74 -11.13
N LEU A 180 -3.93 0.89 -10.55
CA LEU A 180 -4.62 2.17 -10.58
C LEU A 180 -3.82 3.24 -9.81
N ALA A 181 -3.33 2.93 -8.60
CA ALA A 181 -2.51 3.85 -7.82
C ALA A 181 -1.21 4.26 -8.53
N ALA A 182 -0.48 3.29 -9.11
CA ALA A 182 0.73 3.51 -9.89
C ALA A 182 0.45 4.35 -11.13
N THR A 183 -0.65 4.09 -11.85
CA THR A 183 -1.03 4.86 -13.03
C THR A 183 -1.41 6.30 -12.67
N ARG A 184 -2.06 6.52 -11.52
CA ARG A 184 -2.31 7.86 -10.97
C ARG A 184 -1.02 8.58 -10.60
N LEU A 185 -0.08 7.88 -9.98
CA LEU A 185 1.24 8.42 -9.66
C LEU A 185 2.05 8.76 -10.92
N ALA A 186 1.97 7.94 -11.97
CA ALA A 186 2.62 8.12 -13.26
C ALA A 186 1.97 9.19 -14.15
N GLY A 187 0.83 9.77 -13.74
CA GLY A 187 0.09 10.75 -14.53
C GLY A 187 -0.53 10.16 -15.80
N GLY A 188 -0.95 8.88 -15.77
CA GLY A 188 -1.55 8.20 -16.93
C GLY A 188 -0.55 7.56 -17.89
N ARG A 189 0.76 7.63 -17.61
CA ARG A 189 1.80 7.05 -18.46
C ARG A 189 1.97 5.56 -18.16
N ALA A 190 1.44 4.72 -19.03
CA ALA A 190 1.37 3.27 -18.83
C ALA A 190 2.73 2.59 -18.61
N TRP A 191 3.75 2.92 -19.41
CA TRP A 191 5.10 2.35 -19.27
C TRP A 191 5.73 2.67 -17.89
N LEU A 192 5.46 3.85 -17.35
CA LEU A 192 5.95 4.27 -16.05
C LEU A 192 5.14 3.61 -14.93
N ALA A 193 3.84 3.42 -15.11
CA ALA A 193 3.01 2.66 -14.17
C ALA A 193 3.47 1.19 -14.05
N GLY A 194 3.78 0.54 -15.19
CA GLY A 194 4.41 -0.78 -15.19
C GLY A 194 5.77 -0.78 -14.48
N GLY A 195 6.59 0.26 -14.68
CA GLY A 195 7.88 0.39 -14.00
C GLY A 195 7.73 0.54 -12.48
N LEU A 196 6.74 1.32 -12.03
CA LEU A 196 6.44 1.46 -10.60
C LEU A 196 6.00 0.12 -9.98
N LEU A 197 5.18 -0.67 -10.68
CA LEU A 197 4.78 -2.01 -10.22
C LEU A 197 5.97 -2.97 -10.14
N ALA A 198 6.83 -3.01 -11.16
CA ALA A 198 8.05 -3.81 -11.12
C ALA A 198 8.98 -3.41 -9.95
N LEU A 199 9.09 -2.11 -9.65
CA LEU A 199 9.87 -1.62 -8.50
C LEU A 199 9.21 -1.93 -7.15
N TRP A 200 7.88 -2.02 -7.09
CA TRP A 200 7.17 -2.51 -5.90
C TRP A 200 7.41 -4.01 -5.71
N ASP A 201 7.40 -4.77 -6.79
CA ASP A 201 7.66 -6.21 -6.80
C ASP A 201 9.07 -6.57 -6.29
N VAL A 202 10.10 -5.76 -6.59
CA VAL A 202 11.44 -5.89 -5.99
C VAL A 202 11.40 -6.00 -4.46
N GLY A 203 10.48 -5.30 -3.80
CA GLY A 203 10.31 -5.41 -2.34
C GLY A 203 9.37 -6.51 -1.89
N LEU A 204 8.39 -6.86 -2.72
CA LEU A 204 7.46 -7.94 -2.44
C LEU A 204 8.17 -9.28 -2.45
N GLU A 205 9.03 -9.52 -3.44
CA GLU A 205 9.70 -10.80 -3.68
C GLU A 205 10.42 -11.34 -2.43
N PRO A 206 11.36 -10.61 -1.80
CA PRO A 206 12.02 -11.10 -0.59
C PRO A 206 11.06 -11.34 0.58
N LEU A 207 9.96 -10.61 0.67
CA LEU A 207 9.00 -10.78 1.76
C LEU A 207 8.19 -12.05 1.55
N MET A 208 7.65 -12.28 0.35
CA MET A 208 6.76 -13.41 0.07
C MET A 208 7.52 -14.74 0.01
N THR A 209 8.73 -14.76 -0.55
CA THR A 209 9.56 -15.98 -0.56
C THR A 209 10.02 -16.36 0.84
N ALA A 210 10.30 -15.36 1.70
CA ALA A 210 10.68 -15.62 3.10
C ALA A 210 9.51 -16.20 3.92
N GLN A 211 8.27 -15.88 3.54
CA GLN A 211 7.07 -16.47 4.13
C GLN A 211 6.67 -17.81 3.50
N GLY A 212 7.39 -18.29 2.47
CA GLY A 212 7.08 -19.54 1.79
C GLY A 212 5.81 -19.48 0.91
N PHE A 213 5.31 -18.28 0.60
CA PHE A 213 4.07 -18.16 -0.18
C PHE A 213 4.26 -18.56 -1.65
N TRP A 214 5.46 -18.38 -2.18
CA TRP A 214 5.86 -19.01 -3.43
C TRP A 214 7.31 -19.41 -3.40
N THR A 215 7.61 -20.42 -4.21
CA THR A 215 8.96 -20.92 -4.43
C THR A 215 9.31 -20.77 -5.89
N TRP A 216 10.46 -20.16 -6.16
CA TRP A 216 11.04 -20.04 -7.49
C TRP A 216 11.81 -21.32 -7.84
N ASN A 217 11.55 -21.86 -9.03
CA ASN A 217 12.21 -23.05 -9.58
C ASN A 217 12.96 -22.72 -10.89
N ASP A 218 13.15 -21.44 -11.18
CA ASP A 218 13.77 -20.96 -12.41
C ASP A 218 15.29 -21.23 -12.42
N PRO A 219 15.89 -21.64 -13.55
CA PRO A 219 17.32 -21.92 -13.65
C PRO A 219 18.22 -20.69 -13.50
N HIS A 220 17.67 -19.48 -13.66
CA HIS A 220 18.45 -18.23 -13.67
C HIS A 220 17.90 -17.20 -12.65
N PRO A 221 18.00 -17.49 -11.34
CA PRO A 221 17.53 -16.57 -10.31
C PRO A 221 18.35 -15.27 -10.30
N LEU A 222 17.69 -14.14 -10.06
CA LEU A 222 18.31 -12.82 -9.98
C LEU A 222 18.15 -12.21 -8.59
N TRP A 223 16.92 -12.10 -8.09
CA TRP A 223 16.62 -11.39 -6.84
C TRP A 223 15.59 -12.16 -6.02
N ALA A 224 15.94 -12.51 -4.78
CA ALA A 224 15.12 -13.35 -3.90
C ALA A 224 14.63 -14.67 -4.55
N GLY A 225 15.37 -15.19 -5.54
CA GLY A 225 15.00 -16.37 -6.32
C GLY A 225 14.28 -16.05 -7.63
N ALA A 226 13.64 -14.88 -7.75
CA ALA A 226 12.94 -14.47 -8.95
C ALA A 226 13.93 -14.20 -10.11
N PRO A 227 13.64 -14.66 -11.34
CA PRO A 227 14.44 -14.36 -12.52
C PRO A 227 14.18 -12.93 -13.02
N LEU A 228 15.04 -12.41 -13.90
CA LEU A 228 14.81 -11.12 -14.57
C LEU A 228 13.45 -11.07 -15.28
N GLN A 229 13.01 -12.21 -15.81
CA GLN A 229 11.73 -12.37 -16.47
C GLN A 229 10.55 -11.93 -15.59
N ASN A 230 10.60 -12.14 -14.27
CA ASN A 230 9.54 -11.74 -13.36
C ASN A 230 9.28 -10.23 -13.41
N PHE A 231 10.35 -9.45 -13.23
CA PHE A 231 10.26 -7.99 -13.21
C PHE A 231 9.85 -7.42 -14.57
N LEU A 232 10.26 -8.04 -15.67
CA LEU A 232 9.80 -7.69 -17.02
C LEU A 232 8.32 -8.05 -17.22
N GLY A 233 7.88 -9.18 -16.67
CA GLY A 233 6.48 -9.60 -16.65
C GLY A 233 5.60 -8.61 -15.90
N TRP A 234 6.00 -8.21 -14.69
CA TRP A 234 5.33 -7.15 -13.91
C TRP A 234 5.25 -5.83 -14.66
N TRP A 235 6.35 -5.41 -15.29
CA TRP A 235 6.36 -4.22 -16.13
C TRP A 235 5.39 -4.31 -17.31
N ALA A 236 5.40 -5.42 -18.03
CA ALA A 236 4.59 -5.62 -19.24
C ALA A 236 3.09 -5.77 -18.91
N VAL A 237 2.74 -6.66 -17.98
CA VAL A 237 1.35 -6.90 -17.56
C VAL A 237 0.78 -5.65 -16.89
N GLY A 238 1.51 -5.07 -15.93
CA GLY A 238 1.11 -3.85 -15.25
C GLY A 238 0.98 -2.66 -16.20
N GLY A 239 1.90 -2.51 -17.14
CA GLY A 239 1.84 -1.51 -18.19
C GLY A 239 0.65 -1.70 -19.14
N ALA A 240 0.34 -2.94 -19.53
CA ALA A 240 -0.81 -3.25 -20.38
C ALA A 240 -2.14 -2.94 -19.69
N ILE A 241 -2.28 -3.33 -18.41
CA ILE A 241 -3.47 -2.98 -17.60
C ILE A 241 -3.57 -1.46 -17.44
N ALA A 242 -2.48 -0.78 -17.08
CA ALA A 242 -2.44 0.68 -16.95
C ALA A 242 -2.86 1.37 -18.26
N TRP A 243 -2.35 0.91 -19.40
CA TRP A 243 -2.76 1.40 -20.71
C TRP A 243 -4.26 1.20 -20.93
N ALA A 244 -4.80 0.01 -20.69
CA ALA A 244 -6.23 -0.25 -20.83
C ALA A 244 -7.09 0.67 -19.94
N LEU A 245 -6.67 0.88 -18.67
CA LEU A 245 -7.35 1.80 -17.75
C LEU A 245 -7.35 3.24 -18.29
N THR A 246 -6.24 3.71 -18.87
CA THR A 246 -6.14 5.06 -19.44
C THR A 246 -6.98 5.26 -20.69
N ARG A 247 -7.20 4.20 -21.48
CA ARG A 247 -8.01 4.25 -22.70
C ARG A 247 -9.50 4.15 -22.40
N LEU A 248 -9.88 3.32 -21.42
CA LEU A 248 -11.28 3.04 -21.11
C LEU A 248 -11.87 3.97 -20.03
N GLY A 249 -11.01 4.56 -19.19
CA GLY A 249 -11.37 5.51 -18.14
C GLY A 249 -10.41 6.69 -18.04
N PRO A 250 -10.20 7.48 -19.12
CA PRO A 250 -9.30 8.65 -19.09
C PRO A 250 -9.67 9.66 -17.99
N GLU A 251 -10.95 9.74 -17.60
CA GLU A 251 -11.46 10.62 -16.55
C GLU A 251 -10.89 10.28 -15.15
N LEU A 252 -10.33 9.08 -14.97
CA LEU A 252 -9.63 8.69 -13.76
C LEU A 252 -8.34 9.49 -13.53
N PHE A 253 -7.73 9.97 -14.61
CA PHE A 253 -6.40 10.56 -14.59
C PHE A 253 -6.41 12.10 -14.64
N VAL A 254 -7.59 12.69 -14.90
CA VAL A 254 -7.82 14.13 -14.87
C VAL A 254 -7.92 14.61 -13.42
N ARG A 255 -7.15 15.65 -13.08
CA ARG A 255 -7.19 16.26 -11.74
C ARG A 255 -8.47 17.09 -11.59
N ARG A 256 -9.26 16.84 -10.55
CA ARG A 256 -10.48 17.62 -10.27
C ARG A 256 -10.17 18.75 -9.28
N ALA A 257 -10.85 19.88 -9.41
CA ALA A 257 -10.74 20.99 -8.44
C ALA A 257 -11.12 20.56 -7.00
N GLN A 258 -11.94 19.52 -6.88
CA GLN A 258 -12.37 18.94 -5.60
C GLN A 258 -11.31 18.02 -4.96
N ASP A 259 -10.24 17.67 -5.68
CA ASP A 259 -9.15 16.85 -5.17
C ASP A 259 -8.22 17.75 -4.34
N ARG A 260 -8.59 17.98 -3.07
CA ARG A 260 -7.89 18.83 -2.08
C ARG A 260 -6.55 18.21 -1.62
N GLY A 261 -5.68 17.86 -2.58
CA GLY A 261 -4.37 17.26 -2.35
C GLY A 261 -4.37 15.75 -2.09
N ALA A 262 -5.53 15.13 -1.84
CA ALA A 262 -5.66 13.70 -1.65
C ALA A 262 -5.82 12.96 -2.99
N ASP A 263 -5.05 11.88 -3.18
CA ASP A 263 -5.07 11.06 -4.38
C ASP A 263 -4.78 9.60 -4.00
N LEU A 264 -5.39 8.64 -4.70
CA LEU A 264 -5.08 7.21 -4.54
C LEU A 264 -3.61 6.90 -4.86
N ALA A 265 -2.95 7.77 -5.64
CA ALA A 265 -1.50 7.74 -5.85
C ALA A 265 -0.68 7.69 -4.54
N ALA A 266 -1.27 8.12 -3.40
CA ALA A 266 -0.65 8.01 -2.09
C ALA A 266 -0.41 6.56 -1.62
N ALA A 267 -1.09 5.56 -2.19
CA ALA A 267 -0.85 4.16 -1.85
C ALA A 267 0.61 3.74 -2.13
N TYR A 268 1.21 4.20 -3.24
CA TYR A 268 2.59 3.84 -3.57
C TYR A 268 3.65 4.36 -2.56
N PRO A 269 3.68 5.65 -2.18
CA PRO A 269 4.59 6.12 -1.13
C PRO A 269 4.28 5.52 0.25
N ILE A 270 3.03 5.15 0.53
CA ILE A 270 2.69 4.38 1.74
C ILE A 270 3.37 3.01 1.72
N GLU A 271 3.26 2.26 0.61
CA GLU A 271 3.97 0.98 0.46
C GLU A 271 5.49 1.14 0.49
N THR A 272 6.02 2.24 -0.04
CA THR A 272 7.46 2.57 0.05
C THR A 272 7.95 2.67 1.51
N PHE A 273 7.06 2.95 2.46
CA PHE A 273 7.37 2.93 3.89
C PHE A 273 7.13 1.55 4.51
N PHE A 274 5.96 0.95 4.27
CA PHE A 274 5.58 -0.30 4.93
C PHE A 274 6.35 -1.53 4.45
N LEU A 275 6.69 -1.61 3.16
CA LEU A 275 7.35 -2.80 2.60
C LEU A 275 8.79 -2.95 3.11
N PRO A 276 9.65 -1.91 3.07
CA PRO A 276 10.96 -1.96 3.75
C PRO A 276 10.84 -2.19 5.25
N GLY A 277 9.83 -1.58 5.91
CA GLY A 277 9.56 -1.79 7.33
C GLY A 277 9.28 -3.26 7.65
N GLY A 278 8.43 -3.90 6.85
CA GLY A 278 8.14 -5.34 6.95
C GLY A 278 9.40 -6.20 6.77
N LEU A 279 10.23 -5.87 5.77
CA LEU A 279 11.51 -6.56 5.53
C LEU A 279 12.48 -6.46 6.70
N ILE A 280 12.60 -5.29 7.34
CA ILE A 280 13.41 -5.13 8.56
C ILE A 280 12.91 -6.06 9.67
N LEU A 281 11.59 -6.14 9.86
CA LEU A 281 10.97 -6.94 10.92
C LEU A 281 11.16 -8.45 10.72
N VAL A 282 11.26 -8.91 9.48
CA VAL A 282 11.60 -10.31 9.16
C VAL A 282 13.11 -10.55 9.03
N GLY A 283 13.94 -9.62 9.51
CA GLY A 283 15.40 -9.79 9.56
C GLY A 283 16.12 -9.61 8.22
N ARG A 284 15.53 -8.88 7.26
CA ARG A 284 16.05 -8.66 5.90
C ARG A 284 16.42 -7.19 5.64
N PRO A 285 17.42 -6.63 6.36
CA PRO A 285 17.74 -5.19 6.28
C PRO A 285 18.36 -4.76 4.96
N VAL A 286 19.10 -5.65 4.28
CA VAL A 286 19.71 -5.36 2.97
C VAL A 286 18.62 -5.20 1.92
N GLU A 287 17.68 -6.15 1.89
CA GLU A 287 16.53 -6.15 1.00
C GLU A 287 15.61 -4.96 1.28
N ALA A 288 15.44 -4.60 2.56
CA ALA A 288 14.72 -3.38 2.94
C ALA A 288 15.37 -2.11 2.35
N ALA A 289 16.71 -1.99 2.43
CA ALA A 289 17.43 -0.85 1.87
C ALA A 289 17.32 -0.80 0.33
N VAL A 290 17.45 -1.94 -0.35
CA VAL A 290 17.26 -2.05 -1.80
C VAL A 290 15.84 -1.66 -2.19
N THR A 291 14.83 -2.16 -1.47
CA THR A 291 13.41 -1.84 -1.70
C THR A 291 13.15 -0.35 -1.56
N LEU A 292 13.62 0.26 -0.48
CA LEU A 292 13.45 1.69 -0.23
C LEU A 292 14.11 2.53 -1.33
N LEU A 293 15.31 2.13 -1.79
CA LEU A 293 16.00 2.80 -2.88
C LEU A 293 15.24 2.65 -4.21
N ALA A 294 14.86 1.43 -4.58
CA ALA A 294 14.15 1.12 -5.82
C ALA A 294 12.81 1.89 -5.92
N MET A 295 11.96 1.76 -4.90
CA MET A 295 10.67 2.46 -4.86
C MET A 295 10.85 3.98 -4.73
N GLY A 296 11.87 4.43 -3.99
CA GLY A 296 12.24 5.84 -3.87
C GLY A 296 12.67 6.47 -5.19
N LEU A 297 13.44 5.76 -6.01
CA LEU A 297 13.80 6.16 -7.37
C LEU A 297 12.55 6.23 -8.26
N GLY A 298 11.63 5.26 -8.16
CA GLY A 298 10.34 5.29 -8.85
C GLY A 298 9.52 6.53 -8.50
N LEU A 299 9.42 6.88 -7.21
CA LEU A 299 8.79 8.12 -6.75
C LEU A 299 9.47 9.37 -7.32
N GLY A 300 10.81 9.39 -7.34
CA GLY A 300 11.60 10.46 -7.93
C GLY A 300 11.29 10.66 -9.41
N LEU A 301 11.36 9.58 -10.19
CA LEU A 301 11.07 9.58 -11.62
C LEU A 301 9.64 10.05 -11.90
N ALA A 302 8.65 9.52 -11.18
CA ALA A 302 7.26 9.93 -11.34
C ALA A 302 7.03 11.42 -11.05
N ARG A 303 7.78 12.01 -10.12
CA ARG A 303 7.72 13.44 -9.82
C ARG A 303 8.36 14.29 -10.92
N VAL A 304 9.51 13.86 -11.45
CA VAL A 304 10.21 14.56 -12.54
C VAL A 304 9.34 14.57 -13.79
N VAL A 305 8.87 13.40 -14.21
CA VAL A 305 8.09 13.22 -15.43
C VAL A 305 6.71 13.90 -15.35
N ARG A 306 6.17 14.20 -14.16
CA ARG A 306 4.92 14.97 -14.00
C ARG A 306 5.09 16.49 -14.06
N ARG A 307 6.32 17.00 -13.96
CA ARG A 307 6.61 18.42 -14.08
C ARG A 307 6.76 18.85 -15.54
N GLU A 308 7.03 17.89 -16.43
CA GLU A 308 7.00 18.01 -17.89
C GLU A 308 5.63 17.64 -18.46
#